data_AF-A0A9E4T0G6-F1
#
_entry.id   AF-A0A9E4T0G6-F1
#
_cell.length_a   1.000
_cell.length_b   1.000
_cell.length_c   1.000
_cell.angle_alpha   90.00
_cell.angle_beta   90.00
_cell.angle_gamma   90.00
#
_symmetry.space_group_name_H-M   'P 1'
#
loop_
_entity.id
_entity.type
_entity.pdbx_description
1 polymer ?
#
loop_
_entity_poly.entity_id
_entity_poly.type
_entity_poly.pdbx_seq_one_letter_code
_entity_poly.pdbx_strand_id
1 'polypeptide(L)' 'MLIAILTITSLATLFGLLLGYANIRFHVEGDPITDQIEKVLPQTQCGQCGFAGCRPYAEAIANGEVEINLCPPGGEG' A
#
# COMPACT_ATOMS: atom_id res chain seq x y z
N MET A 1 3.28 -39.82 9.08
CA MET A 1 3.70 -38.57 9.76
C MET A 1 4.88 -37.91 9.06
N LEU A 2 6.02 -38.60 8.88
CA LEU A 2 7.20 -38.03 8.18
C LEU A 2 6.92 -37.55 6.75
N ILE A 3 6.15 -38.31 5.96
CA ILE A 3 5.79 -37.92 4.58
C ILE A 3 5.02 -36.60 4.56
N ALA A 4 4.05 -36.42 5.46
CA ALA A 4 3.28 -35.18 5.55
C ALA A 4 4.15 -33.97 5.91
N ILE A 5 5.12 -34.16 6.82
CA ILE A 5 6.09 -33.12 7.18
C ILE A 5 6.91 -32.74 5.93
N LEU A 6 7.47 -33.73 5.23
CA LEU A 6 8.31 -33.49 4.05
C LEU A 6 7.53 -32.82 2.91
N THR A 7 6.28 -33.23 2.65
CA THR A 7 5.48 -32.63 1.59
C THR A 7 5.11 -31.19 1.91
N ILE A 8 4.72 -30.88 3.14
CA ILE A 8 4.37 -29.51 3.53
C ILE A 8 5.61 -28.62 3.53
N THR A 9 6.73 -29.08 4.09
CA THR A 9 7.97 -28.31 4.10
C THR A 9 8.47 -28.02 2.69
N SER A 10 8.51 -29.03 1.81
CA SER A 10 8.96 -28.82 0.42
C SER A 10 8.07 -27.84 -0.33
N LEU A 11 6.74 -27.95 -0.18
CA LEU A 11 5.79 -27.05 -0.82
C LEU A 11 5.92 -25.62 -0.32
N ALA A 12 6.04 -25.44 1.00
CA ALA A 12 6.23 -24.12 1.62
C ALA A 12 7.53 -23.47 1.18
N THR A 13 8.64 -24.21 1.14
CA THR A 13 9.92 -23.70 0.66
C THR A 13 9.85 -23.32 -0.82
N LEU A 14 9.26 -24.17 -1.66
CA LEU A 14 9.12 -23.91 -3.09
C LEU A 14 8.32 -22.64 -3.36
N PHE A 15 7.11 -22.54 -2.82
CA PHE A 15 6.25 -21.37 -3.04
C PHE A 15 6.78 -20.12 -2.33
N GLY A 16 7.35 -20.25 -1.14
CA GLY A 16 7.95 -19.13 -0.42
C GLY A 16 9.10 -18.50 -1.20
N LEU A 17 10.01 -19.31 -1.76
CA LEU A 17 11.10 -18.82 -2.61
C LEU A 17 10.57 -18.18 -3.91
N LEU A 18 9.58 -18.82 -4.55
CA LEU A 18 9.02 -18.32 -5.80
C LEU A 18 8.30 -16.97 -5.61
N LEU A 19 7.43 -16.87 -4.60
CA LEU A 19 6.71 -15.62 -4.29
C LEU A 19 7.66 -14.55 -3.75
N GLY A 20 8.64 -14.92 -2.93
CA GLY A 20 9.67 -14.00 -2.44
C GLY A 20 10.50 -13.41 -3.58
N TYR A 21 10.93 -14.25 -4.54
CA TYR A 21 11.63 -13.80 -5.74
C TYR A 21 10.75 -12.88 -6.59
N ALA A 22 9.49 -13.24 -6.79
CA ALA A 22 8.54 -12.40 -7.53
C ALA A 22 8.34 -11.03 -6.86
N ASN A 23 8.20 -10.97 -5.53
CA ASN A 23 8.06 -9.72 -4.79
C ASN A 23 9.27 -8.79 -4.96
N ILE A 24 10.49 -9.32 -5.01
CA ILE A 24 11.70 -8.51 -5.22
C ILE A 24 11.80 -8.08 -6.68
N ARG A 25 11.56 -9.00 -7.62
CA ARG A 25 11.75 -8.73 -9.06
C ARG A 25 10.69 -7.80 -9.63
N PHE A 26 9.47 -7.86 -9.11
CA PHE A 26 8.31 -7.08 -9.54
C PHE A 26 7.87 -6.06 -8.50
N HIS A 27 8.75 -5.67 -7.56
CA HIS A 27 8.47 -4.56 -6.66
C HIS A 27 8.29 -3.29 -7.50
N VAL A 28 7.09 -2.73 -7.49
CA VAL A 28 6.81 -1.43 -8.09
C VAL A 28 7.04 -0.38 -7.00
N GLU A 29 8.08 0.44 -7.16
CA GLU A 29 8.27 1.61 -6.31
C GLU A 29 7.09 2.57 -6.52
N GLY A 30 6.49 3.04 -5.43
CA GLY A 30 5.38 3.99 -5.49
C GLY A 30 5.78 5.32 -6.11
N ASP A 31 4.81 6.11 -6.56
CA ASP A 31 5.08 7.46 -7.03
C ASP A 31 5.67 8.31 -5.89
N PRO A 32 6.87 8.89 -6.06
CA PRO A 32 7.54 9.64 -5.00
C PRO A 32 6.78 10.89 -4.56
N ILE A 33 5.92 11.46 -5.42
CA ILE A 33 5.06 12.60 -5.09
C ILE A 33 3.90 12.15 -4.22
N THR A 34 3.23 11.05 -4.57
CA THR A 34 2.20 10.43 -3.74
C THR A 34 2.74 10.09 -2.36
N ASP A 35 3.92 9.48 -2.28
CA ASP A 35 4.58 9.15 -1.01
C ASP A 35 4.85 10.39 -0.14
N GLN A 36 5.21 11.51 -0.76
CA GLN A 36 5.45 12.76 -0.05
C GLN A 36 4.15 13.37 0.46
N ILE A 37 3.10 13.41 -0.36
CA ILE A 37 1.79 13.94 0.02
C ILE A 37 1.20 13.12 1.17
N GLU A 38 1.22 11.79 1.06
CA GLU A 38 0.69 10.91 2.10
C GLU A 38 1.40 11.10 3.44
N LYS A 39 2.72 11.30 3.45
CA LYS A 39 3.47 11.56 4.69
C LYS A 39 3.04 12.84 5.40
N VAL A 40 2.47 13.80 4.68
CA VAL A 40 1.98 15.06 5.25
C VAL A 40 0.52 14.93 5.71
N LEU A 41 -0.24 13.98 5.18
CA LEU A 41 -1.60 13.70 5.61
C LEU A 41 -1.64 13.21 7.08
N PRO A 42 -2.78 13.33 7.76
CA PRO A 42 -2.92 12.92 9.16
C PRO A 42 -2.87 11.39 9.38
N GLN A 43 -2.78 10.58 8.32
CA GLN A 43 -2.65 9.12 8.35
C GLN A 43 -3.72 8.39 9.18
N THR A 44 -4.92 8.98 9.33
CA THR A 44 -6.02 8.42 10.14
C THR A 44 -6.82 7.35 9.41
N GLN A 45 -6.71 7.26 8.08
CA GLN A 45 -7.49 6.34 7.23
C GLN A 45 -9.01 6.43 7.47
N CYS A 46 -9.53 7.61 7.84
CA CYS A 46 -10.93 7.78 8.26
C CYS A 46 -11.94 7.79 7.10
N GLY A 47 -11.49 8.02 5.86
CA GLY A 47 -12.32 8.07 4.65
C GLY A 47 -13.30 9.24 4.54
N GLN A 48 -13.20 10.24 5.41
CA GLN A 48 -14.12 11.39 5.43
C GLN A 48 -13.97 12.32 4.21
N CYS A 49 -12.82 12.28 3.53
CA CYS A 49 -12.59 13.00 2.28
C CYS A 49 -13.20 12.33 1.03
N GLY A 50 -13.93 11.20 1.19
CA GLY A 50 -14.53 10.45 0.08
C GLY A 50 -13.61 9.39 -0.56
N PHE A 51 -12.37 9.26 -0.08
CA PHE A 51 -11.41 8.24 -0.52
C PHE A 51 -11.33 7.07 0.49
N ALA A 52 -10.91 5.88 0.03
CA ALA A 52 -10.78 4.70 0.89
C ALA A 52 -9.68 4.82 1.97
N GLY A 53 -8.80 5.82 1.87
CA GLY A 53 -7.74 6.10 2.83
C GLY A 53 -6.85 7.27 2.38
N CYS A 54 -5.78 7.55 3.12
CA CYS A 54 -4.85 8.63 2.82
C CYS A 54 -4.05 8.39 1.53
N ARG A 55 -3.69 7.14 1.22
CA ARG A 55 -2.96 6.77 -0.03
C ARG A 55 -3.76 7.12 -1.30
N PRO A 56 -5.00 6.61 -1.50
CA PRO A 56 -5.79 6.98 -2.68
C PRO A 56 -6.06 8.49 -2.79
N TYR A 57 -6.19 9.18 -1.66
CA TYR A 57 -6.33 10.64 -1.67
C TYR A 57 -5.03 11.33 -2.10
N ALA A 58 -3.88 10.88 -1.61
CA ALA A 58 -2.56 11.38 -2.02
C ALA A 58 -2.26 11.11 -3.51
N GLU A 59 -2.72 9.97 -4.06
CA GLU A 59 -2.65 9.66 -5.50
C GLU A 59 -3.49 10.65 -6.31
N ALA A 60 -4.74 10.89 -5.90
CA ALA A 60 -5.62 11.84 -6.59
C ALA A 60 -5.08 13.28 -6.53
N ILE A 61 -4.46 13.68 -5.41
CA ILE A 61 -3.76 14.97 -5.32
C ILE A 61 -2.55 15.00 -6.26
N ALA A 62 -1.71 13.95 -6.26
CA ALA A 62 -0.52 13.88 -7.11
C ALA A 62 -0.87 13.98 -8.61
N ASN A 63 -2.00 13.38 -9.00
CA ASN A 63 -2.53 13.42 -10.36
C ASN A 63 -3.25 14.74 -10.71
N GLY A 64 -3.46 15.63 -9.74
CA GLY A 64 -4.19 16.89 -9.94
C GLY A 64 -5.69 16.72 -10.19
N GLU A 65 -6.27 15.60 -9.75
CA GLU A 65 -7.68 15.26 -9.97
C GLU A 65 -8.61 15.94 -8.94
N VAL A 66 -8.09 16.31 -7.78
CA VAL A 66 -8.85 16.87 -6.66
C VAL A 66 -8.12 18.01 -5.96
N GLU A 67 -8.87 18.79 -5.19
CA GLU A 67 -8.31 19.83 -4.33
C GLU A 67 -7.58 19.21 -3.11
N ILE A 68 -6.59 19.93 -2.58
CA ILE A 68 -5.71 19.47 -1.49
C ILE A 68 -6.33 19.54 -0.08
N ASN A 69 -7.44 20.26 0.06
CA ASN A 69 -8.09 20.66 1.31
C ASN A 69 -9.33 19.82 1.66
N LEU A 70 -9.54 18.67 1.02
CA LEU A 70 -10.70 17.81 1.25
C LEU A 70 -10.59 16.93 2.51
N CYS A 71 -9.50 16.99 3.25
CA CYS A 71 -9.23 16.13 4.41
C CYS A 71 -9.57 16.84 5.74
N PRO A 72 -10.73 16.55 6.38
CA PRO A 72 -11.14 17.22 7.62
C PRO A 72 -10.15 17.08 8.79
N PRO A 73 -9.54 15.91 9.05
CA PRO A 73 -8.53 15.80 10.12
C PRO A 73 -7.19 16.47 9.77
N GLY A 74 -6.99 16.93 8.53
CA GLY A 74 -5.73 17.48 8.03
C GLY A 74 -5.61 19.01 8.13
N GLY A 75 -6.67 19.71 8.54
CA GLY A 75 -6.72 21.17 8.56
C GLY A 75 -8.12 21.68 8.18
N GLU A 76 -8.34 22.98 8.30
CA GLU A 76 -9.68 23.59 8.44
C GLU A 76 -10.55 23.50 7.17
N GLY A 77 -11.16 22.34 6.96
CA GLY A 77 -12.44 22.13 6.31
C GLY A 77 -13.40 21.48 7.29
#